data_AF-A0A427A9V9-F1
#
_entry.id   AF-A0A427A9V9-F1
#
_cell.length_a   1.000
_cell.length_b   1.000
_cell.length_c   1.000
_cell.angle_alpha   90.00
_cell.angle_beta   90.00
_cell.angle_gamma   90.00
#
_symmetry.space_group_name_H-M   'P 1'
#
loop_
_entity.id
_entity.type
_entity.pdbx_description
1 polymer ?
#
loop_
_entity_poly.entity_id
_entity_poly.type
_entity_poly.pdbx_seq_one_letter_code
_entity_poly.pdbx_strand_id
1 'polypeptide(L)'
;MRSDGLFFGDGHGVSLESTRRALELLLSSHVTVALLVNFVINVYVLVVLLLKTLFFVQLNASETRKVLEGFVNYILYKGAFLLLVVPPNISQVMIWSSWLIFLCFLKIFQSLARDRLERLNASPSVTPLKYFRVFSALLMVLFADFLWMKLCMIYSLHSSSLFMLLFFEPLCMAFETFQAIMVHGFQLLEICQGHSNESAADCSADSDIQKTASGSLSEWKGILVRHCGFILDMFTLATVLGHYLMTWWLHGMAFHLVDVVLFLNLRALLSAILKRIKTYINLWKSLSSLDGALPDASYEELCAYDDECAICRGQMARAKKLWCNHLFHLVCLRSWYDLCALLNNEVFFLHAVYGSASR
;
A
#
# COMPACT_ATOMS: atom_id res chain seq x y z
N MET A 1 36.80 -67.28 8.10
CA MET A 1 36.17 -66.24 8.93
C MET A 1 37.18 -65.14 9.22
N ARG A 2 37.19 -64.07 8.43
CA ARG A 2 37.62 -62.72 8.84
C ARG A 2 37.00 -61.77 7.82
N SER A 3 36.03 -61.01 8.26
CA SER A 3 35.17 -60.14 7.47
C SER A 3 35.89 -58.86 7.08
N ASP A 4 35.82 -58.52 5.79
CA ASP A 4 36.15 -57.20 5.26
C ASP A 4 35.19 -56.15 5.83
N GLY A 5 35.73 -55.21 6.60
CA GLY A 5 35.01 -54.04 7.06
C GLY A 5 34.93 -53.01 5.94
N LEU A 6 33.75 -52.91 5.32
CA LEU A 6 33.33 -51.83 4.44
C LEU A 6 33.41 -50.48 5.17
N PHE A 7 34.43 -49.67 4.85
CA PHE A 7 34.41 -48.22 5.07
C PHE A 7 33.48 -47.59 4.03
N PHE A 8 32.18 -47.57 4.31
CA PHE A 8 31.22 -46.70 3.63
C PHE A 8 30.67 -45.73 4.67
N GLY A 9 31.22 -44.51 4.71
CA GLY A 9 30.69 -43.48 5.60
C GLY A 9 31.59 -42.27 5.83
N ASP A 10 32.23 -41.68 4.82
CA ASP A 10 32.95 -40.40 4.99
C ASP A 10 32.94 -39.47 3.75
N GLY A 11 32.17 -39.80 2.69
CA GLY A 11 32.19 -39.04 1.44
C GLY A 11 31.51 -37.66 1.50
N HIS A 12 30.54 -37.46 2.39
CA HIS A 12 29.73 -36.23 2.39
C HIS A 12 30.36 -35.08 3.19
N GLY A 13 31.15 -35.39 4.24
CA GLY A 13 31.90 -34.41 5.02
C GLY A 13 33.12 -33.87 4.26
N VAL A 14 33.86 -34.75 3.58
CA VAL A 14 35.06 -34.38 2.80
C VAL A 14 34.72 -33.47 1.61
N SER A 15 33.59 -33.71 0.94
CA SER A 15 33.11 -32.83 -0.14
C SER A 15 32.80 -31.42 0.37
N LEU A 16 32.05 -31.30 1.48
CA LEU A 16 31.66 -30.01 2.05
C LEU A 16 32.90 -29.22 2.53
N GLU A 17 33.83 -29.89 3.21
CA GLU A 17 35.10 -29.32 3.68
C GLU A 17 35.97 -28.86 2.51
N SER A 18 36.00 -29.62 1.40
CA SER A 18 36.75 -29.24 0.20
C SER A 18 36.12 -28.06 -0.53
N THR A 19 34.77 -28.03 -0.62
CA THR A 19 34.05 -26.90 -1.22
C THR A 19 34.20 -25.63 -0.38
N ARG A 20 34.24 -25.76 0.95
CA ARG A 20 34.49 -24.64 1.86
C ARG A 20 35.91 -24.10 1.71
N ARG A 21 36.92 -24.97 1.66
CA ARG A 21 38.32 -24.57 1.40
C ARG A 21 38.50 -23.95 0.02
N ALA A 22 37.85 -24.49 -1.01
CA ALA A 22 37.86 -23.90 -2.34
C ALA A 22 37.17 -22.52 -2.36
N LEU A 23 36.05 -22.38 -1.66
CA LEU A 23 35.34 -21.10 -1.50
C LEU A 23 36.19 -20.07 -0.74
N GLU A 24 36.87 -20.48 0.33
CA GLU A 24 37.78 -19.64 1.12
C GLU A 24 38.99 -19.18 0.28
N LEU A 25 39.57 -20.08 -0.53
CA LEU A 25 40.65 -19.75 -1.46
C LEU A 25 40.17 -18.80 -2.56
N LEU A 26 38.96 -19.00 -3.09
CA LEU A 26 38.37 -18.10 -4.09
C LEU A 26 38.06 -16.72 -3.49
N LEU A 27 37.49 -16.66 -2.29
CA LEU A 27 37.18 -15.42 -1.57
C LEU A 27 38.42 -14.69 -1.04
N SER A 28 39.58 -15.36 -0.97
CA SER A 28 40.84 -14.74 -0.53
C SER A 28 41.42 -13.75 -1.55
N SER A 29 41.06 -13.89 -2.84
CA SER A 29 41.53 -12.99 -3.88
C SER A 29 40.60 -11.78 -4.02
N HIS A 30 41.16 -10.58 -3.88
CA HIS A 30 40.44 -9.32 -4.11
C HIS A 30 39.78 -9.25 -5.49
N VAL A 31 40.40 -9.87 -6.51
CA VAL A 31 39.87 -9.91 -7.88
C VAL A 31 38.60 -10.77 -7.96
N THR A 32 38.60 -11.93 -7.32
CA THR A 32 37.43 -12.83 -7.31
C THR A 32 36.25 -12.20 -6.56
N VAL A 33 36.51 -11.53 -5.43
CA VAL A 33 35.47 -10.79 -4.69
C VAL A 33 34.89 -9.68 -5.56
N ALA A 34 35.73 -8.91 -6.26
CA ALA A 34 35.26 -7.85 -7.17
C ALA A 34 34.40 -8.42 -8.32
N LEU A 35 34.80 -9.54 -8.91
CA LEU A 35 34.02 -10.22 -9.94
C LEU A 35 32.68 -10.74 -9.41
N LEU A 36 32.65 -11.30 -8.19
CA LEU A 36 31.42 -11.78 -7.55
C LEU A 36 30.45 -10.64 -7.27
N VAL A 37 30.94 -9.53 -6.72
CA VAL A 37 30.11 -8.32 -6.49
C VAL A 37 29.55 -7.79 -7.81
N ASN A 38 30.38 -7.72 -8.85
CA ASN A 38 29.91 -7.31 -10.18
C ASN A 38 28.84 -8.28 -10.72
N PHE A 39 29.02 -9.58 -10.57
CA PHE A 39 28.03 -10.57 -10.98
C PHE A 39 26.69 -10.38 -10.23
N VAL A 40 26.72 -10.21 -8.91
CA VAL A 40 25.52 -9.97 -8.09
C VAL A 40 24.80 -8.68 -8.52
N ILE A 41 25.55 -7.60 -8.77
CA ILE A 41 24.98 -6.33 -9.24
C ILE A 41 24.34 -6.51 -10.63
N ASN A 42 25.00 -7.21 -11.56
CA ASN A 42 24.46 -7.46 -12.89
C ASN A 42 23.18 -8.31 -12.84
N VAL A 43 23.15 -9.36 -12.01
CA VAL A 43 21.95 -10.18 -11.80
C VAL A 43 20.82 -9.34 -11.21
N TYR A 44 21.12 -8.50 -10.21
CA TYR A 44 20.13 -7.59 -9.62
C TYR A 44 19.55 -6.62 -10.67
N VAL A 45 20.40 -5.96 -11.46
CA VAL A 45 19.97 -5.05 -12.53
C VAL A 45 19.15 -5.81 -13.58
N LEU A 46 19.54 -7.02 -13.94
CA LEU A 46 18.79 -7.87 -14.87
C LEU A 46 17.40 -8.18 -14.33
N VAL A 47 17.26 -8.55 -13.05
CA VAL A 47 15.97 -8.80 -12.41
C VAL A 47 15.11 -7.53 -12.40
N VAL A 48 15.68 -6.37 -12.07
CA VAL A 48 14.97 -5.09 -12.11
C VAL A 48 14.45 -4.80 -13.53
N LEU A 49 15.29 -4.98 -14.55
CA LEU A 49 14.92 -4.76 -15.95
C LEU A 49 13.86 -5.76 -16.41
N LEU A 50 13.97 -7.03 -16.03
CA LEU A 50 12.97 -8.06 -16.32
C LEU A 50 11.61 -7.65 -15.75
N LEU A 51 11.55 -7.34 -14.46
CA LEU A 51 10.30 -6.95 -13.80
C LEU A 51 9.74 -5.65 -14.37
N LYS A 52 10.61 -4.68 -14.69
CA LYS A 52 10.24 -3.45 -15.39
C LYS A 52 9.57 -3.76 -16.75
N THR A 53 10.16 -4.65 -17.55
CA THR A 53 9.60 -5.02 -18.86
C THR A 53 8.32 -5.83 -18.74
N LEU A 54 8.21 -6.73 -17.75
CA LEU A 54 7.06 -7.59 -17.52
C LEU A 54 5.82 -6.77 -17.14
N PHE A 55 5.95 -5.85 -16.18
CA PHE A 55 4.80 -5.11 -15.65
C PHE A 55 4.54 -3.79 -16.37
N PHE A 56 5.59 -3.05 -16.73
CA PHE A 56 5.46 -1.65 -17.19
C PHE A 56 5.74 -1.46 -18.68
N VAL A 57 6.36 -2.43 -19.35
CA VAL A 57 6.74 -2.39 -20.77
C VAL A 57 7.63 -1.17 -21.10
N GLN A 58 7.04 0.01 -21.32
CA GLN A 58 7.72 1.28 -21.54
C GLN A 58 7.46 2.26 -20.40
N LEU A 59 8.54 2.81 -19.82
CA LEU A 59 8.44 3.92 -18.87
C LEU A 59 8.51 5.24 -19.63
N ASN A 60 7.67 6.19 -19.24
CA ASN A 60 7.69 7.54 -19.79
C ASN A 60 8.79 8.36 -19.10
N ALA A 61 9.33 9.36 -19.78
CA ALA A 61 10.37 10.23 -19.22
C ALA A 61 9.95 10.92 -17.89
N SER A 62 8.66 11.26 -17.77
CA SER A 62 8.10 11.83 -16.54
C SER A 62 8.09 10.85 -15.36
N GLU A 63 7.91 9.56 -15.63
CA GLU A 63 7.91 8.52 -14.59
C GLU A 63 9.33 8.19 -14.15
N THR A 64 10.26 8.12 -15.10
CA THR A 64 11.67 7.92 -14.78
C THR A 64 12.18 9.04 -13.88
N ARG A 65 11.79 10.29 -14.15
CA ARG A 65 12.14 11.42 -13.28
C ARG A 65 11.54 11.27 -11.88
N LYS A 66 10.25 10.93 -11.75
CA LYS A 66 9.62 10.70 -10.44
C LYS A 66 10.27 9.54 -9.67
N VAL A 67 10.59 8.45 -10.37
CA VAL A 67 11.29 7.30 -9.79
C VAL A 67 12.68 7.71 -9.28
N LEU A 68 13.41 8.53 -10.05
CA LEU A 68 14.72 9.04 -9.65
C LEU A 68 14.61 9.95 -8.42
N GLU A 69 13.67 10.89 -8.42
CA GLU A 69 13.41 11.77 -7.27
C GLU A 69 13.02 10.96 -6.02
N GLY A 70 12.15 9.95 -6.18
CA GLY A 70 11.77 9.04 -5.11
C GLY A 70 12.93 8.19 -4.59
N PHE A 71 13.76 7.65 -5.47
CA PHE A 71 14.98 6.89 -5.13
C PHE A 71 15.95 7.74 -4.32
N VAL A 72 16.27 8.94 -4.81
CA VAL A 72 17.18 9.88 -4.15
C VAL A 72 16.65 10.28 -2.79
N ASN A 73 15.37 10.67 -2.70
CA ASN A 73 14.75 11.05 -1.43
C ASN A 73 14.73 9.90 -0.43
N TYR A 74 14.41 8.67 -0.87
CA TYR A 74 14.37 7.50 -0.01
C TYR A 74 15.76 7.17 0.55
N ILE A 75 16.79 7.14 -0.30
CA ILE A 75 18.17 6.84 0.12
C ILE A 75 18.74 7.95 0.98
N LEU A 76 18.53 9.22 0.64
CA LEU A 76 19.04 10.33 1.45
C LEU A 76 18.41 10.32 2.83
N TYR A 77 17.09 10.14 2.91
CA TYR A 77 16.37 10.16 4.18
C TYR A 77 16.66 8.91 5.03
N LYS A 78 16.41 7.72 4.50
CA LYS A 78 16.55 6.45 5.24
C LYS A 78 17.99 5.99 5.37
N GLY A 79 18.83 6.25 4.36
CA GLY A 79 20.25 5.90 4.39
C GLY A 79 21.04 6.78 5.37
N ALA A 80 20.75 8.07 5.46
CA ALA A 80 21.38 8.94 6.47
C ALA A 80 20.96 8.53 7.89
N PHE A 81 19.68 8.23 8.09
CA PHE A 81 19.17 7.71 9.37
C PHE A 81 19.82 6.38 9.76
N LEU A 82 20.02 5.48 8.81
CA LEU A 82 20.66 4.19 9.04
C LEU A 82 22.12 4.33 9.45
N LEU A 83 22.87 5.21 8.78
CA LEU A 83 24.27 5.49 9.13
C LEU A 83 24.42 6.09 10.53
N LEU A 84 23.40 6.82 10.98
CA LEU A 84 23.36 7.44 12.31
C LEU A 84 23.04 6.44 13.42
N VAL A 85 22.16 5.46 13.16
CA VAL A 85 21.65 4.53 14.18
C VAL A 85 22.48 3.24 14.30
N VAL A 86 23.10 2.78 13.21
CA VAL A 86 23.77 1.47 13.18
C VAL A 86 25.23 1.58 13.62
N PRO A 87 25.72 0.69 14.52
CA PRO A 87 27.12 0.67 14.90
C PRO A 87 28.03 0.38 13.68
N PRO A 88 29.27 0.90 13.65
CA PRO A 88 30.19 0.75 12.51
C PRO A 88 30.85 -0.64 12.43
N ASN A 89 30.06 -1.71 12.59
CA ASN A 89 30.51 -3.09 12.40
C ASN A 89 30.31 -3.49 10.93
N ILE A 90 31.34 -4.02 10.27
CA ILE A 90 31.29 -4.40 8.85
C ILE A 90 30.13 -5.36 8.56
N SER A 91 29.94 -6.39 9.39
CA SER A 91 28.85 -7.37 9.22
C SER A 91 27.46 -6.74 9.36
N GLN A 92 27.29 -5.81 10.29
CA GLN A 92 26.02 -5.10 10.48
C GLN A 92 25.75 -4.15 9.31
N VAL A 93 26.75 -3.38 8.88
CA VAL A 93 26.64 -2.49 7.72
C VAL A 93 26.21 -3.27 6.47
N MET A 94 26.74 -4.48 6.25
CA MET A 94 26.35 -5.33 5.12
C MET A 94 24.89 -5.79 5.21
N ILE A 95 24.41 -6.19 6.38
CA ILE A 95 23.02 -6.62 6.58
C ILE A 95 22.05 -5.46 6.39
N TRP A 96 22.33 -4.32 7.04
CA TRP A 96 21.49 -3.13 6.99
C TRP A 96 21.47 -2.47 5.62
N SER A 97 22.60 -2.46 4.90
CA SER A 97 22.63 -2.00 3.50
C SER A 97 21.85 -2.92 2.57
N SER A 98 21.97 -4.25 2.72
CA SER A 98 21.19 -5.22 1.95
C SER A 98 19.68 -5.04 2.18
N TRP A 99 19.29 -4.80 3.43
CA TRP A 99 17.91 -4.49 3.80
C TRP A 99 17.41 -3.19 3.17
N LEU A 100 18.21 -2.12 3.21
CA LEU A 100 17.85 -0.84 2.60
C LEU A 100 17.70 -0.94 1.08
N ILE A 101 18.62 -1.65 0.41
CA ILE A 101 18.59 -1.84 -1.05
C ILE A 101 17.32 -2.58 -1.47
N PHE A 102 16.97 -3.65 -0.76
CA PHE A 102 15.78 -4.44 -1.07
C PHE A 102 14.48 -3.64 -0.83
N LEU A 103 14.37 -2.90 0.27
CA LEU A 103 13.18 -2.08 0.54
C LEU A 103 13.06 -0.89 -0.42
N CYS A 104 14.19 -0.30 -0.82
CA CYS A 104 14.21 0.75 -1.84
C CYS A 104 13.66 0.23 -3.18
N PHE A 105 14.07 -0.97 -3.58
CA PHE A 105 13.52 -1.66 -4.75
C PHE A 105 12.00 -1.82 -4.65
N LEU A 106 11.50 -2.40 -3.55
CA LEU A 106 10.06 -2.59 -3.36
C LEU A 106 9.29 -1.26 -3.35
N LYS A 107 9.81 -0.21 -2.70
CA LYS A 107 9.18 1.11 -2.65
C LYS A 107 9.01 1.74 -4.01
N ILE A 108 10.04 1.64 -4.86
CA ILE A 108 9.99 2.20 -6.21
C ILE A 108 8.96 1.45 -7.06
N PHE A 109 8.95 0.11 -7.00
CA PHE A 109 7.98 -0.69 -7.74
C PHE A 109 6.55 -0.44 -7.26
N GLN A 110 6.32 -0.34 -5.95
CA GLN A 110 5.03 0.02 -5.38
C GLN A 110 4.57 1.40 -5.85
N SER A 111 5.43 2.41 -5.74
CA SER A 111 5.10 3.80 -6.12
C SER A 111 4.78 3.90 -7.60
N LEU A 112 5.57 3.24 -8.46
CA LEU A 112 5.35 3.25 -9.90
C LEU A 112 4.06 2.53 -10.28
N ALA A 113 3.77 1.39 -9.65
CA ALA A 113 2.53 0.64 -9.88
C ALA A 113 1.30 1.48 -9.48
N ARG A 114 1.33 2.14 -8.31
CA ARG A 114 0.26 3.05 -7.86
C ARG A 114 0.02 4.20 -8.83
N ASP A 115 1.07 4.93 -9.20
CA ASP A 115 0.98 6.06 -10.14
C ASP A 115 0.44 5.65 -11.53
N ARG A 116 0.77 4.43 -11.98
CA ARG A 116 0.26 3.87 -13.24
C ARG A 116 -1.21 3.50 -13.11
N LEU A 117 -1.60 2.89 -12.00
CA LEU A 117 -2.96 2.44 -11.76
C LEU A 117 -3.92 3.62 -11.61
N GLU A 118 -3.52 4.68 -10.91
CA GLU A 118 -4.26 5.94 -10.84
C GLU A 118 -4.50 6.58 -12.22
N ARG A 119 -3.50 6.55 -13.11
CA ARG A 119 -3.67 7.04 -14.49
C ARG A 119 -4.56 6.16 -15.33
N LEU A 120 -4.46 4.83 -15.18
CA LEU A 120 -5.35 3.90 -15.86
C LEU A 120 -6.80 4.08 -15.40
N ASN A 121 -7.02 4.37 -14.12
CA ASN A 121 -8.34 4.70 -13.58
C ASN A 121 -8.92 6.00 -14.14
N ALA A 122 -8.07 6.98 -14.45
CA ALA A 122 -8.52 8.22 -15.09
C ALA A 122 -8.91 8.03 -16.57
N SER A 123 -8.53 6.91 -17.20
CA SER A 123 -8.83 6.61 -18.61
C SER A 123 -9.90 5.53 -18.78
N PRO A 124 -11.09 5.82 -19.32
CA PRO A 124 -12.21 4.88 -19.37
C PRO A 124 -12.11 3.77 -20.44
N SER A 125 -11.03 3.68 -21.22
CA SER A 125 -10.90 2.76 -22.37
C SER A 125 -9.92 1.60 -22.13
N VAL A 126 -9.68 1.19 -20.89
CA VAL A 126 -8.63 0.22 -20.55
C VAL A 126 -9.16 -1.21 -20.56
N THR A 127 -8.55 -2.06 -21.38
CA THR A 127 -8.76 -3.51 -21.38
C THR A 127 -8.36 -4.12 -20.03
N PRO A 128 -9.13 -5.06 -19.46
CA PRO A 128 -8.88 -5.63 -18.12
C PRO A 128 -7.50 -6.29 -18.00
N LEU A 129 -6.98 -6.88 -19.09
CA LEU A 129 -5.65 -7.50 -19.12
C LEU A 129 -4.51 -6.51 -18.89
N LYS A 130 -4.63 -5.27 -19.40
CA LYS A 130 -3.62 -4.21 -19.18
C LYS A 130 -3.65 -3.74 -17.73
N TYR A 131 -4.84 -3.62 -17.15
CA TYR A 131 -5.01 -3.26 -15.75
C TYR A 131 -4.48 -4.35 -14.81
N PHE A 132 -4.90 -5.60 -15.04
CA PHE A 132 -4.46 -6.76 -14.25
C PHE A 132 -2.94 -6.94 -14.26
N ARG A 133 -2.28 -6.66 -15.40
CA ARG A 133 -0.82 -6.72 -15.50
C ARG A 133 -0.13 -5.71 -14.58
N VAL A 134 -0.62 -4.48 -14.47
CA VAL A 134 -0.02 -3.50 -13.56
C VAL A 134 -0.40 -3.82 -12.11
N PHE A 135 -1.62 -4.29 -11.88
CA PHE A 135 -2.10 -4.72 -10.56
C PHE A 135 -1.30 -5.91 -10.01
N SER A 136 -0.91 -6.87 -10.86
CA SER A 136 -0.10 -8.02 -10.42
C SER A 136 1.30 -7.61 -9.93
N ALA A 137 1.81 -6.44 -10.33
CA ALA A 137 3.03 -5.87 -9.76
C ALA A 137 2.86 -5.53 -8.26
N LEU A 138 1.71 -4.97 -7.86
CA LEU A 138 1.42 -4.69 -6.45
C LEU A 138 1.31 -5.98 -5.63
N LEU A 139 0.67 -7.01 -6.18
CA LEU A 139 0.58 -8.33 -5.53
C LEU A 139 1.97 -8.97 -5.36
N MET A 140 2.83 -8.87 -6.39
CA MET A 140 4.21 -9.34 -6.31
C MET A 140 4.99 -8.59 -5.23
N VAL A 141 4.86 -7.25 -5.14
CA VAL A 141 5.52 -6.46 -4.10
C VAL A 141 5.06 -6.90 -2.72
N LEU A 142 3.76 -7.08 -2.50
CA LEU A 142 3.22 -7.54 -1.22
C LEU A 142 3.77 -8.93 -0.85
N PHE A 143 3.82 -9.86 -1.81
CA PHE A 143 4.38 -11.19 -1.57
C PHE A 143 5.88 -11.14 -1.23
N ALA A 144 6.65 -10.36 -1.98
CA ALA A 144 8.08 -10.18 -1.73
C ALA A 144 8.35 -9.54 -0.36
N ASP A 145 7.50 -8.59 0.07
CA ASP A 145 7.57 -7.95 1.38
C ASP A 145 7.25 -8.93 2.52
N PHE A 146 6.24 -9.80 2.36
CA PHE A 146 5.97 -10.88 3.33
C PHE A 146 7.12 -11.87 3.45
N LEU A 147 7.74 -12.27 2.34
CA LEU A 147 8.92 -13.12 2.37
C LEU A 147 10.07 -12.42 3.11
N TRP A 148 10.27 -11.13 2.85
CA TRP A 148 11.31 -10.35 3.52
C TRP A 148 11.06 -10.20 5.02
N MET A 149 9.81 -9.94 5.43
CA MET A 149 9.42 -9.94 6.85
C MET A 149 9.67 -11.29 7.52
N LYS A 150 9.40 -12.41 6.83
CA LYS A 150 9.70 -13.75 7.34
C LYS A 150 11.20 -13.97 7.51
N LEU A 151 12.02 -13.54 6.55
CA LEU A 151 13.48 -13.58 6.66
C LEU A 151 13.99 -12.72 7.82
N CYS A 152 13.46 -11.51 7.99
CA CYS A 152 13.75 -10.65 9.13
C CYS A 152 13.35 -11.31 10.46
N MET A 153 12.23 -12.02 10.49
CA MET A 153 11.77 -12.78 11.67
C MET A 153 12.72 -13.88 12.09
N ILE A 154 13.13 -14.71 11.14
CA ILE A 154 14.07 -15.80 11.38
C ILE A 154 15.41 -15.24 11.88
N TYR A 155 15.88 -14.15 11.26
CA TYR A 155 17.15 -13.53 11.64
C TYR A 155 17.09 -12.83 13.01
N SER A 156 15.97 -12.18 13.33
CA SER A 156 15.78 -11.49 14.60
C SER A 156 15.66 -12.44 15.79
N LEU A 157 15.20 -13.68 15.59
CA LEU A 157 15.14 -14.68 16.66
C LEU A 157 16.52 -15.08 17.19
N HIS A 158 17.55 -14.95 16.36
CA HIS A 158 18.93 -15.30 16.73
C HIS A 158 19.71 -14.12 17.33
N SER A 159 19.19 -12.89 17.23
CA SER A 159 19.96 -11.67 17.37
C SER A 159 19.33 -10.64 18.35
N SER A 160 20.08 -9.58 18.68
CA SER A 160 19.75 -8.54 19.67
C SER A 160 18.46 -7.72 19.40
N SER A 161 18.07 -6.85 20.34
CA SER A 161 16.91 -5.94 20.28
C SER A 161 16.92 -4.95 19.09
N LEU A 162 18.10 -4.62 18.54
CA LEU A 162 18.25 -3.77 17.35
C LEU A 162 17.53 -4.33 16.12
N PHE A 163 17.36 -5.66 16.04
CA PHE A 163 16.71 -6.31 14.90
C PHE A 163 15.19 -6.09 14.87
N MET A 164 14.59 -5.66 15.97
CA MET A 164 13.17 -5.24 15.99
C MET A 164 12.91 -4.02 15.09
N LEU A 165 13.92 -3.14 14.89
CA LEU A 165 13.81 -1.99 14.01
C LEU A 165 13.63 -2.38 12.53
N LEU A 166 14.14 -3.54 12.11
CA LEU A 166 14.08 -4.02 10.73
C LEU A 166 12.66 -4.37 10.29
N PHE A 167 11.71 -4.56 11.21
CA PHE A 167 10.33 -4.92 10.88
C PHE A 167 9.43 -3.73 10.62
N PHE A 168 9.71 -2.57 11.21
CA PHE A 168 8.80 -1.42 11.09
C PHE A 168 8.69 -0.92 9.65
N GLU A 169 9.79 -0.85 8.91
CA GLU A 169 9.74 -0.39 7.52
C GLU A 169 9.01 -1.39 6.60
N PRO A 170 9.31 -2.70 6.60
CA PRO A 170 8.49 -3.69 5.88
C PRO A 170 7.01 -3.66 6.30
N LEU A 171 6.70 -3.56 7.60
CA LEU A 171 5.31 -3.53 8.06
C LEU A 171 4.56 -2.28 7.53
N CYS A 172 5.23 -1.12 7.50
CA CYS A 172 4.72 0.10 6.92
C CYS A 172 4.43 -0.08 5.42
N MET A 173 5.37 -0.72 4.70
CA MET A 173 5.23 -1.06 3.29
C MET A 173 4.07 -2.03 3.04
N ALA A 174 3.89 -3.05 3.87
CA ALA A 174 2.78 -3.99 3.81
C ALA A 174 1.42 -3.28 3.95
N PHE A 175 1.28 -2.35 4.90
CA PHE A 175 0.02 -1.62 5.08
C PHE A 175 -0.28 -0.68 3.91
N GLU A 176 0.71 0.07 3.42
CA GLU A 176 0.51 0.94 2.25
C GLU A 176 0.21 0.16 0.96
N THR A 177 0.84 -1.00 0.76
CA THR A 177 0.59 -1.88 -0.40
C THR A 177 -0.78 -2.52 -0.30
N PHE A 178 -1.16 -3.02 0.88
CA PHE A 178 -2.48 -3.60 1.11
C PHE A 178 -3.59 -2.57 0.90
N GLN A 179 -3.42 -1.33 1.37
CA GLN A 179 -4.36 -0.24 1.08
C GLN A 179 -4.50 0.01 -0.43
N ALA A 180 -3.38 0.07 -1.17
CA ALA A 180 -3.40 0.27 -2.61
C ALA A 180 -4.07 -0.91 -3.35
N ILE A 181 -3.76 -2.15 -2.97
CA ILE A 181 -4.38 -3.36 -3.51
C ILE A 181 -5.88 -3.35 -3.25
N MET A 182 -6.30 -2.93 -2.07
CA MET A 182 -7.71 -2.90 -1.71
C MET A 182 -8.45 -1.84 -2.54
N VAL A 183 -7.95 -0.61 -2.63
CA VAL A 183 -8.55 0.47 -3.45
C VAL A 183 -8.63 0.07 -4.93
N HIS A 184 -7.53 -0.42 -5.49
CA HIS A 184 -7.46 -0.72 -6.92
C HIS A 184 -7.98 -2.11 -7.31
N GLY A 185 -8.05 -3.03 -6.35
CA GLY A 185 -8.60 -4.37 -6.54
C GLY A 185 -10.12 -4.32 -6.70
N PHE A 186 -10.81 -3.48 -5.92
CA PHE A 186 -12.25 -3.27 -6.13
C PHE A 186 -12.54 -2.68 -7.52
N GLN A 187 -11.73 -1.74 -8.01
CA GLN A 187 -11.88 -1.17 -9.35
C GLN A 187 -11.67 -2.22 -10.45
N LEU A 188 -10.68 -3.11 -10.29
CA LEU A 188 -10.45 -4.21 -11.21
C LEU A 188 -11.65 -5.17 -11.25
N LEU A 189 -12.21 -5.51 -10.09
CA LEU A 189 -13.36 -6.40 -10.01
C LEU A 189 -14.56 -5.82 -10.79
N GLU A 190 -14.80 -4.51 -10.70
CA GLU A 190 -15.86 -3.85 -11.45
C GLU A 190 -15.62 -3.90 -12.97
N ILE A 191 -14.40 -3.62 -13.43
CA ILE A 191 -14.06 -3.69 -14.87
C ILE A 191 -14.21 -5.12 -15.40
N CYS A 192 -13.80 -6.12 -14.62
CA CYS A 192 -13.93 -7.53 -14.98
C CYS A 192 -15.40 -7.97 -15.05
N GLN A 193 -16.22 -7.57 -14.08
CA GLN A 193 -17.65 -7.88 -14.05
C GLN A 193 -18.41 -7.22 -15.22
N GLY A 194 -18.03 -5.99 -15.59
CA GLY A 194 -18.59 -5.30 -16.74
C GLY A 194 -18.39 -6.07 -18.05
N HIS A 195 -17.15 -6.51 -18.32
CA HIS A 195 -16.84 -7.26 -19.54
C HIS A 195 -17.51 -8.64 -19.58
N SER A 196 -17.61 -9.35 -18.44
CA SER A 196 -18.30 -10.64 -18.40
C SER A 196 -19.80 -10.50 -18.72
N ASN A 197 -20.43 -9.42 -18.26
CA ASN A 197 -21.84 -9.15 -18.55
C ASN A 197 -22.06 -8.82 -20.03
N GLU A 198 -21.15 -8.09 -20.68
CA GLU A 198 -21.24 -7.77 -22.10
C GLU A 198 -21.15 -9.04 -22.97
N SER A 199 -20.25 -9.96 -22.64
CA SER A 199 -20.14 -11.26 -23.31
C SER A 199 -21.31 -12.21 -23.03
N ALA A 200 -22.02 -12.03 -21.90
CA ALA A 200 -23.18 -12.83 -21.53
C ALA A 200 -24.51 -12.24 -22.04
N ALA A 201 -24.58 -10.93 -22.32
CA ALA A 201 -25.78 -10.28 -22.86
C ALA A 201 -26.15 -10.76 -24.27
N ASP A 202 -25.19 -11.30 -25.02
CA ASP A 202 -25.45 -12.02 -26.28
C ASP A 202 -26.16 -13.37 -26.06
N CYS A 203 -26.30 -13.82 -24.80
CA CYS A 203 -26.92 -15.09 -24.42
C CYS A 203 -27.70 -14.95 -23.10
N SER A 204 -28.98 -14.55 -23.18
CA SER A 204 -30.07 -14.71 -22.17
C SER A 204 -30.50 -13.51 -21.29
N ALA A 205 -31.82 -13.48 -21.05
CA ALA A 205 -32.61 -12.43 -20.40
C ALA A 205 -32.72 -12.62 -18.87
N ASP A 206 -31.59 -12.58 -18.17
CA ASP A 206 -31.55 -12.59 -16.69
C ASP A 206 -30.91 -11.30 -16.16
N SER A 207 -31.56 -10.16 -16.44
CA SER A 207 -31.01 -8.82 -16.20
C SER A 207 -31.28 -8.25 -14.80
N ASP A 208 -32.25 -8.80 -14.07
CA ASP A 208 -32.86 -8.08 -12.92
C ASP A 208 -32.26 -8.51 -11.57
N ILE A 209 -31.83 -9.77 -11.45
CA ILE A 209 -31.10 -10.28 -10.27
C ILE A 209 -29.64 -9.79 -10.26
N GLN A 210 -29.02 -9.64 -11.44
CA GLN A 210 -27.64 -9.17 -11.59
C GLN A 210 -27.50 -7.66 -11.31
N LYS A 211 -28.47 -6.83 -11.73
CA LYS A 211 -28.48 -5.38 -11.48
C LYS A 211 -28.57 -5.04 -9.99
N THR A 212 -29.37 -5.78 -9.25
CA THR A 212 -29.51 -5.61 -7.79
C THR A 212 -28.24 -6.02 -7.03
N ALA A 213 -27.53 -7.05 -7.48
CA ALA A 213 -26.23 -7.43 -6.94
C ALA A 213 -25.13 -6.39 -7.22
N SER A 214 -25.12 -5.78 -8.41
CA SER A 214 -24.17 -4.70 -8.73
C SER A 214 -24.41 -3.41 -7.93
N GLY A 215 -25.67 -3.10 -7.62
CA GLY A 215 -26.02 -1.98 -6.74
C GLY A 215 -25.52 -2.19 -5.31
N SER A 216 -25.79 -3.36 -4.72
CA SER A 216 -25.35 -3.66 -3.35
C SER A 216 -23.82 -3.76 -3.24
N LEU A 217 -23.14 -4.35 -4.23
CA LEU A 217 -21.68 -4.44 -4.24
C LEU A 217 -21.01 -3.06 -4.24
N SER A 218 -21.52 -2.11 -5.03
CA SER A 218 -20.99 -0.74 -5.11
C SER A 218 -21.16 0.02 -3.78
N GLU A 219 -22.28 -0.18 -3.09
CA GLU A 219 -22.53 0.39 -1.76
C GLU A 219 -21.55 -0.16 -0.72
N TRP A 220 -21.34 -1.48 -0.70
CA TRP A 220 -20.42 -2.15 0.21
C TRP A 220 -18.96 -1.81 -0.09
N LYS A 221 -18.61 -1.66 -1.37
CA LYS A 221 -17.29 -1.20 -1.82
C LYS A 221 -16.94 0.15 -1.19
N GLY A 222 -17.82 1.13 -1.27
CA GLY A 222 -17.58 2.48 -0.71
C GLY A 222 -17.36 2.45 0.80
N ILE A 223 -18.18 1.67 1.52
CA ILE A 223 -18.07 1.51 2.98
C ILE A 223 -16.76 0.84 3.36
N LEU A 224 -16.40 -0.26 2.67
CA LEU A 224 -15.22 -1.05 2.96
C LEU A 224 -13.92 -0.29 2.66
N VAL A 225 -13.85 0.37 1.50
CA VAL A 225 -12.70 1.20 1.10
C VAL A 225 -12.47 2.33 2.11
N ARG A 226 -13.55 2.98 2.58
CA ARG A 226 -13.46 4.06 3.55
C ARG A 226 -13.00 3.59 4.92
N HIS A 227 -13.65 2.58 5.50
CA HIS A 227 -13.32 2.13 6.86
C HIS A 227 -11.99 1.38 6.91
N CYS A 228 -11.80 0.40 6.03
CA CYS A 228 -10.57 -0.37 6.02
C CYS A 228 -9.38 0.51 5.56
N GLY A 229 -9.59 1.41 4.59
CA GLY A 229 -8.56 2.37 4.17
C GLY A 229 -8.12 3.29 5.30
N PHE A 230 -9.06 3.82 6.09
CA PHE A 230 -8.73 4.61 7.28
C PHE A 230 -7.97 3.79 8.34
N ILE A 231 -8.41 2.56 8.61
CA ILE A 231 -7.77 1.67 9.59
C ILE A 231 -6.32 1.37 9.18
N LEU A 232 -6.07 1.07 7.91
CA LEU A 232 -4.74 0.79 7.38
C LEU A 232 -3.82 2.02 7.42
N ASP A 233 -4.36 3.20 7.12
CA ASP A 233 -3.63 4.46 7.25
C ASP A 233 -3.27 4.74 8.72
N MET A 234 -4.17 4.47 9.66
CA MET A 234 -3.87 4.55 11.10
C MET A 234 -2.79 3.55 11.52
N PHE A 235 -2.82 2.30 11.04
CA PHE A 235 -1.77 1.32 11.29
C PHE A 235 -0.42 1.73 10.69
N THR A 236 -0.42 2.34 9.51
CA THR A 236 0.79 2.88 8.87
C THR A 236 1.40 3.98 9.75
N LEU A 237 0.59 4.95 10.20
CA LEU A 237 1.04 6.02 11.09
C LEU A 237 1.51 5.48 12.46
N ALA A 238 0.83 4.48 13.01
CA ALA A 238 1.22 3.83 14.25
C ALA A 238 2.56 3.08 14.12
N THR A 239 2.81 2.47 12.96
CA THR A 239 4.08 1.78 12.65
C THR A 239 5.23 2.78 12.57
N VAL A 240 5.03 3.91 11.88
CA VAL A 240 6.01 5.00 11.81
C VAL A 240 6.28 5.58 13.20
N LEU A 241 5.22 5.80 13.99
CA LEU A 241 5.35 6.24 15.39
C LEU A 241 6.16 5.24 16.22
N GLY A 242 5.85 3.95 16.11
CA GLY A 242 6.59 2.88 16.77
C GLY A 242 8.07 2.85 16.40
N HIS A 243 8.40 3.08 15.13
CA HIS A 243 9.79 3.17 14.66
C HIS A 243 10.57 4.30 15.35
N TYR A 244 9.98 5.50 15.45
CA TYR A 244 10.63 6.62 16.13
C TYR A 244 10.77 6.40 17.64
N LEU A 245 9.72 5.89 18.29
CA LEU A 245 9.74 5.59 19.72
C LEU A 245 10.80 4.52 20.06
N MET A 246 10.88 3.48 19.24
CA MET A 246 11.89 2.42 19.40
C MET A 246 13.30 2.95 19.15
N THR A 247 13.49 3.77 18.13
CA THR A 247 14.79 4.40 17.85
C THR A 247 15.23 5.29 18.99
N TRP A 248 14.32 6.12 19.50
CA TRP A 248 14.58 6.96 20.66
C TRP A 248 15.02 6.10 21.85
N TRP A 249 14.27 5.04 22.14
CA TRP A 249 14.60 4.13 23.23
C TRP A 249 16.02 3.53 23.10
N LEU A 250 16.44 3.21 21.88
CA LEU A 250 17.76 2.62 21.60
C LEU A 250 18.92 3.62 21.68
N HIS A 251 18.70 4.90 21.35
CA HIS A 251 19.75 5.92 21.36
C HIS A 251 20.13 6.38 22.79
N GLY A 252 19.21 6.26 23.75
CA GLY A 252 19.39 6.79 25.11
C GLY A 252 19.26 8.31 25.17
N MET A 253 18.88 8.85 26.34
CA MET A 253 18.65 10.29 26.53
C MET A 253 19.97 11.03 26.75
N ALA A 254 20.63 11.45 25.66
CA ALA A 254 21.88 12.19 25.71
C ALA A 254 21.79 13.59 25.09
N PHE A 255 20.61 14.24 25.14
CA PHE A 255 20.38 15.65 24.71
C PHE A 255 21.19 16.09 23.47
N HIS A 256 21.30 15.23 22.46
CA HIS A 256 22.00 15.55 21.22
C HIS A 256 21.04 16.21 20.23
N LEU A 257 21.57 16.85 19.19
CA LEU A 257 20.76 17.44 18.11
C LEU A 257 19.78 16.44 17.48
N VAL A 258 20.17 15.16 17.44
CA VAL A 258 19.34 14.05 16.96
C VAL A 258 18.06 13.90 17.78
N ASP A 259 18.14 14.01 19.11
CA ASP A 259 16.99 13.87 20.01
C ASP A 259 15.99 15.01 19.82
N VAL A 260 16.49 16.24 19.57
CA VAL A 260 15.64 17.39 19.25
C VAL A 260 14.89 17.17 17.93
N VAL A 261 15.59 16.70 16.89
CA VAL A 261 14.97 16.40 15.59
C VAL A 261 13.95 15.27 15.72
N LEU A 262 14.28 14.19 16.44
CA LEU A 262 13.37 13.07 16.70
C LEU A 262 12.12 13.53 17.45
N PHE A 263 12.28 14.38 18.47
CA PHE A 263 11.16 14.93 19.23
C PHE A 263 10.22 15.80 18.40
N LEU A 264 10.78 16.67 17.56
CA LEU A 264 9.98 17.50 16.65
C LEU A 264 9.20 16.65 15.66
N ASN A 265 9.83 15.62 15.07
CA ASN A 265 9.16 14.69 14.17
C ASN A 265 8.08 13.88 14.89
N LEU A 266 8.36 13.39 16.11
CA LEU A 266 7.41 12.66 16.93
C LEU A 266 6.18 13.51 17.27
N ARG A 267 6.38 14.75 17.72
CA ARG A 267 5.29 15.70 18.01
C ARG A 267 4.47 16.01 16.75
N ALA A 268 5.13 16.24 15.62
CA ALA A 268 4.45 16.50 14.34
C ALA A 268 3.56 15.31 13.96
N LEU A 269 4.08 14.08 14.05
CA LEU A 269 3.34 12.86 13.75
C LEU A 269 2.18 12.62 14.70
N LEU A 270 2.37 12.77 16.01
CA LEU A 270 1.28 12.66 16.99
C LEU A 270 0.18 13.69 16.74
N SER A 271 0.55 14.94 16.43
CA SER A 271 -0.43 15.97 16.08
C SER A 271 -1.20 15.64 14.81
N ALA A 272 -0.53 15.04 13.81
CA ALA A 272 -1.17 14.59 12.57
C ALA A 272 -2.14 13.43 12.82
N ILE A 273 -1.77 12.45 13.65
CA ILE A 273 -2.63 11.33 14.04
C ILE A 273 -3.87 11.85 14.79
N LEU A 274 -3.68 12.69 15.81
CA LEU A 274 -4.80 13.25 16.59
C LEU A 274 -5.72 14.10 15.71
N LYS A 275 -5.16 14.89 14.78
CA LYS A 275 -5.95 15.65 13.81
C LYS A 275 -6.77 14.73 12.91
N ARG A 276 -6.17 13.67 12.36
CA ARG A 276 -6.89 12.70 11.52
C ARG A 276 -7.99 11.95 12.27
N ILE A 277 -7.72 11.52 13.51
CA ILE A 277 -8.73 10.88 14.38
C ILE A 277 -9.88 11.84 14.65
N LYS A 278 -9.58 13.10 15.01
CA LYS A 278 -10.61 14.12 15.25
C LYS A 278 -11.47 14.37 14.01
N THR A 279 -10.86 14.52 12.83
CA THR A 279 -11.57 14.66 11.56
C THR A 279 -12.47 13.45 11.30
N TYR A 280 -11.98 12.23 11.51
CA TYR A 280 -12.79 11.01 11.33
C TYR A 280 -13.99 10.93 12.29
N ILE A 281 -13.79 11.29 13.56
CA ILE A 281 -14.88 11.32 14.55
C ILE A 281 -15.93 12.38 14.17
N ASN A 282 -15.48 13.57 13.74
CA ASN A 282 -16.39 14.61 13.27
C ASN A 282 -17.18 14.17 12.03
N LEU A 283 -16.50 13.55 11.06
CA LEU A 283 -17.13 12.97 9.88
C LEU A 283 -18.21 11.95 10.25
N TRP A 284 -17.89 11.03 11.16
CA TRP A 284 -18.82 10.00 11.61
C TRP A 284 -20.03 10.60 12.33
N LYS A 285 -19.82 11.59 13.21
CA LYS A 285 -20.91 12.30 13.90
C LYS A 285 -21.83 13.01 12.89
N SER A 286 -21.27 13.78 11.97
CA SER A 286 -22.03 14.46 10.92
C SER A 286 -22.83 13.49 10.06
N LEU A 287 -22.23 12.33 9.72
CA LEU A 287 -22.91 11.29 8.94
C LEU A 287 -24.09 10.69 9.69
N SER A 288 -23.90 10.39 10.97
CA SER A 288 -24.95 9.84 11.82
C SER A 288 -26.11 10.82 12.02
N SER A 289 -25.83 12.13 12.11
CA SER A 289 -26.88 13.15 12.14
C SER A 289 -27.58 13.31 10.80
N LEU A 290 -26.87 13.15 9.68
CA LEU A 290 -27.45 13.26 8.33
C LEU A 290 -28.50 12.17 8.08
N ASP A 291 -28.20 10.94 8.49
CA ASP A 291 -29.09 9.78 8.31
C ASP A 291 -30.45 9.99 9.00
N GLY A 292 -30.45 10.66 10.17
CA GLY A 292 -31.66 10.96 10.94
C GLY A 292 -32.34 12.29 10.59
N ALA A 293 -31.61 13.25 10.01
CA ALA A 293 -32.15 14.57 9.67
C ALA A 293 -32.84 14.64 8.29
N LEU A 294 -32.46 13.75 7.36
CA LEU A 294 -33.00 13.74 6.00
C LEU A 294 -34.17 12.75 5.88
N PRO A 295 -35.35 13.18 5.42
CA PRO A 295 -36.46 12.27 5.16
C PRO A 295 -36.13 11.33 3.99
N ASP A 296 -36.56 10.07 4.12
CA ASP A 296 -36.53 9.11 3.01
C ASP A 296 -37.59 9.52 1.97
N ALA A 297 -37.25 9.47 0.69
CA ALA A 297 -38.21 9.74 -0.38
C ALA A 297 -39.26 8.62 -0.45
N SER A 298 -40.54 8.99 -0.59
CA SER A 298 -41.60 8.00 -0.79
C SER A 298 -41.49 7.34 -2.16
N TYR A 299 -42.00 6.13 -2.30
CA TYR A 299 -42.00 5.42 -3.59
C TYR A 299 -42.73 6.21 -4.69
N GLU A 300 -43.77 6.94 -4.33
CA GLU A 300 -44.52 7.82 -5.25
C GLU A 300 -43.69 9.02 -5.74
N GLU A 301 -42.89 9.64 -4.86
CA GLU A 301 -41.97 10.72 -5.24
C GLU A 301 -40.82 10.21 -6.12
N LEU A 302 -40.33 8.99 -5.87
CA LEU A 302 -39.30 8.33 -6.69
C LEU A 302 -39.82 8.04 -8.11
N CYS A 303 -41.03 7.50 -8.22
CA CYS A 303 -41.67 7.24 -9.52
C CYS A 303 -42.05 8.53 -10.26
N ALA A 304 -42.36 9.61 -9.54
CA ALA A 304 -42.67 10.91 -10.14
C ALA A 304 -41.42 11.67 -10.63
N TYR A 305 -40.27 11.45 -9.99
CA TYR A 305 -39.01 12.10 -10.37
C TYR A 305 -38.29 11.37 -11.51
N ASP A 306 -38.40 10.03 -11.60
CA ASP A 306 -37.93 9.15 -12.70
C ASP A 306 -36.54 9.47 -13.31
N ASP A 307 -35.65 10.11 -12.53
CA ASP A 307 -34.33 10.55 -12.96
C ASP A 307 -33.22 9.68 -12.33
N GLU A 308 -32.07 9.62 -13.02
CA GLU A 308 -30.86 8.98 -12.50
C GLU A 308 -30.17 9.85 -11.45
N CYS A 309 -29.49 9.22 -10.50
CA CYS A 309 -28.75 9.94 -9.46
C CYS A 309 -27.64 10.79 -10.10
N ALA A 310 -27.62 12.11 -9.88
CA ALA A 310 -26.67 13.00 -10.54
C ALA A 310 -25.18 12.73 -10.17
N ILE A 311 -24.92 11.99 -9.08
CA ILE A 311 -23.56 11.64 -8.64
C ILE A 311 -23.06 10.36 -9.34
N CYS A 312 -23.84 9.28 -9.33
CA CYS A 312 -23.42 7.98 -9.88
C CYS A 312 -24.05 7.63 -11.24
N ARG A 313 -25.02 8.42 -11.72
CA ARG A 313 -25.82 8.19 -12.93
C ARG A 313 -26.49 6.81 -12.95
N GLY A 314 -26.95 6.35 -11.79
CA GLY A 314 -27.68 5.09 -11.63
C GLY A 314 -29.12 5.32 -11.19
N GLN A 315 -30.01 4.39 -11.52
CA GLN A 315 -31.41 4.42 -11.10
C GLN A 315 -31.56 4.35 -9.57
N MET A 316 -32.56 5.04 -9.03
CA MET A 316 -32.73 5.21 -7.58
C MET A 316 -33.85 4.31 -7.03
N ALA A 317 -33.48 3.25 -6.31
CA ALA A 317 -34.44 2.41 -5.56
C ALA A 317 -34.66 2.90 -4.11
N ARG A 318 -33.65 3.55 -3.52
CA ARG A 318 -33.72 4.22 -2.21
C ARG A 318 -32.95 5.54 -2.30
N ALA A 319 -33.62 6.66 -2.06
CA ALA A 319 -33.02 7.99 -2.10
C ALA A 319 -33.36 8.81 -0.85
N LYS A 320 -32.41 9.67 -0.46
CA LYS A 320 -32.64 10.71 0.55
C LYS A 320 -32.99 12.01 -0.15
N LYS A 321 -33.98 12.72 0.38
CA LYS A 321 -34.40 14.03 -0.11
C LYS A 321 -33.67 15.13 0.65
N LEU A 322 -32.90 15.94 -0.07
CA LEU A 322 -32.33 17.17 0.51
C LEU A 322 -33.41 18.26 0.60
N TRP A 323 -33.16 19.28 1.42
CA TRP A 323 -34.03 20.44 1.60
C TRP A 323 -34.19 21.29 0.33
N CYS A 324 -33.29 21.13 -0.64
CA CYS A 324 -33.41 21.69 -1.99
C CYS A 324 -34.24 20.82 -2.97
N ASN A 325 -34.93 19.79 -2.46
CA ASN A 325 -35.74 18.81 -3.19
C ASN A 325 -34.99 17.91 -4.19
N HIS A 326 -33.65 17.94 -4.21
CA HIS A 326 -32.87 16.97 -4.99
C HIS A 326 -32.78 15.62 -4.29
N LEU A 327 -32.85 14.55 -5.08
CA LEU A 327 -32.80 13.16 -4.65
C LEU A 327 -31.44 12.55 -4.98
N PHE A 328 -30.80 11.91 -4.00
CA PHE A 328 -29.56 11.17 -4.19
C PHE A 328 -29.58 9.84 -3.44
N HIS A 329 -28.80 8.86 -3.93
CA HIS A 329 -28.49 7.69 -3.12
C HIS A 329 -27.74 8.11 -1.86
N LEU A 330 -28.05 7.46 -0.75
CA LEU A 330 -27.38 7.72 0.52
C LEU A 330 -25.86 7.53 0.40
N VAL A 331 -25.41 6.48 -0.29
CA VAL A 331 -23.97 6.21 -0.48
C VAL A 331 -23.27 7.30 -1.30
N CYS A 332 -23.93 7.82 -2.34
CA CYS A 332 -23.39 8.90 -3.16
C CYS A 332 -23.22 10.19 -2.35
N LEU A 333 -24.23 10.52 -1.53
CA LEU A 333 -24.20 11.67 -0.65
C LEU A 333 -23.08 11.57 0.39
N ARG A 334 -22.87 10.37 0.97
CA ARG A 334 -21.77 10.08 1.89
C ARG A 334 -20.40 10.24 1.22
N SER A 335 -20.23 9.70 0.02
CA SER A 335 -18.98 9.82 -0.75
C SER A 335 -18.66 11.26 -1.13
N TRP A 336 -19.69 12.06 -1.46
CA TRP A 336 -19.51 13.47 -1.78
C TRP A 336 -19.10 14.29 -0.54
N TYR A 337 -19.66 13.97 0.63
CA TYR A 337 -19.26 14.60 1.89
C TYR A 337 -17.80 14.30 2.27
N ASP A 338 -17.36 13.04 2.09
CA ASP A 338 -15.97 12.65 2.33
C ASP A 338 -15.00 13.48 1.47
N LEU A 339 -15.35 13.76 0.20
CA LEU A 339 -14.56 14.61 -0.69
C LEU A 339 -14.51 16.08 -0.21
N CYS A 340 -15.64 16.62 0.25
CA CYS A 340 -15.72 17.99 0.79
C CYS A 340 -14.93 18.16 2.10
N ALA A 341 -14.94 17.15 2.97
CA ALA A 341 -14.18 17.16 4.22
C ALA A 341 -12.66 17.14 3.98
N LEU A 342 -12.20 16.42 2.96
CA LEU A 342 -10.79 16.42 2.55
C LEU A 342 -10.32 17.77 2.00
N LEU A 343 -11.22 18.52 1.35
CA LEU A 343 -10.96 19.85 0.82
C LEU A 343 -11.15 20.98 1.87
N ASN A 344 -11.41 20.64 3.13
CA ASN A 344 -11.62 21.60 4.22
C ASN A 344 -12.78 22.58 3.96
N ASN A 345 -13.72 22.20 3.10
CA ASN A 345 -14.87 23.01 2.66
C ASN A 345 -16.17 22.61 3.38
N GLU A 346 -16.10 22.33 4.69
CA GLU A 346 -17.26 21.94 5.51
C GLU A 346 -18.39 22.99 5.48
N VAL A 347 -18.04 24.28 5.35
CA VAL A 347 -18.99 25.41 5.34
C VAL A 347 -19.91 25.38 4.12
N PHE A 348 -19.39 25.00 2.95
CA PHE A 348 -20.16 24.95 1.71
C PHE A 348 -21.20 23.82 1.74
N PHE A 349 -20.85 22.70 2.37
CA PHE A 349 -21.73 21.56 2.52
C PHE A 349 -22.82 21.80 3.56
N LEU A 350 -22.48 22.38 4.73
CA LEU A 350 -23.49 22.75 5.72
C LEU A 350 -24.51 23.74 5.14
N HIS A 351 -24.07 24.66 4.28
CA HIS A 351 -24.98 25.59 3.61
C HIS A 351 -25.90 24.89 2.58
N ALA A 352 -25.39 23.89 1.86
CA ALA A 352 -26.16 23.10 0.90
C ALA A 352 -27.12 22.08 1.56
N VAL A 353 -26.74 21.52 2.71
CA VAL A 353 -27.52 20.51 3.44
C VAL A 353 -28.46 21.11 4.47
N TYR A 354 -28.12 22.22 5.13
CA TYR A 354 -28.99 22.85 6.14
C TYR A 354 -29.76 24.07 5.63
N GLY A 355 -29.66 24.39 4.33
CA GLY A 355 -30.48 25.40 3.65
C GLY A 355 -30.76 26.63 4.51
N SER A 356 -29.82 27.58 4.57
CA SER A 356 -30.00 28.87 5.24
C SER A 356 -30.76 28.79 6.60
N ALA A 357 -30.17 28.15 7.60
CA ALA A 357 -30.50 28.48 8.99
C ALA A 357 -29.88 29.86 9.35
N SER A 358 -30.27 30.90 8.61
CA SER A 358 -30.01 32.30 8.95
C SER A 358 -31.30 33.09 8.72
N ARG A 359 -32.18 33.05 9.72
CA ARG A 359 -32.84 34.26 10.21
C ARG A 359 -32.85 34.21 11.72
#